data_AF-A0A9D8APF3-F1
#
_entry.id   AF-A0A9D8APF3-F1
#
_cell.length_a   1.000
_cell.length_b   1.000
_cell.length_c   1.000
_cell.angle_alpha   90.00
_cell.angle_beta   90.00
_cell.angle_gamma   90.00
#
_symmetry.space_group_name_H-M   'P 1'
#
loop_
_entity.id
_entity.type
_entity.pdbx_description
1 polymer ?
#
loop_
_entity_poly.entity_id
_entity_poly.type
_entity_poly.pdbx_seq_one_letter_code
_entity_poly.pdbx_strand_id
1 'polypeptide(L)'
;MIESIKNIDFLSSVLVGIVSAIFAILIFTMFRRWFLDKVLPIAHNIAIIGFEKAGKTTLITTIFKEIFADKILGIKAIPKGQNSISIINENIATLERGNSLKPTTDQAMRSYTINMTKGSLLRKKTYKVQLADFPGKKSKKFADENIKSIINTEFFNWAIGADAFIFVIDLARYLDDPVSSREYVANLSKEIRIAWQHILNYHEDKKEKILHKPLIILFTKADLFHLSKKPTEDHKTIEEIKKKGFGEKIPDEIKLSKTTIDEAAKNAKNDFSDLINYLKKDQVKSKVLFVSSFGYINREKLNLSELINSILP
;
A
#
# COMPACT_ATOMS: atom_id res chain seq x y z
N MET A 1 17.91 68.04 29.00
CA MET A 1 16.50 67.62 28.81
C MET A 1 16.19 67.32 27.35
N ILE A 2 16.52 68.19 26.39
CA ILE A 2 16.26 67.98 24.95
C ILE A 2 17.03 66.78 24.35
N GLU A 3 18.29 66.55 24.73
CA GLU A 3 19.06 65.37 24.26
C GLU A 3 18.51 64.04 24.80
N SER A 4 18.01 64.02 26.03
CA SER A 4 17.40 62.82 26.62
C SER A 4 16.11 62.42 25.89
N ILE A 5 15.34 63.38 25.39
CA ILE A 5 14.10 63.12 24.64
C ILE A 5 14.44 62.56 23.24
N LYS A 6 15.45 63.12 22.56
CA LYS A 6 15.91 62.61 21.26
C LYS A 6 16.44 61.17 21.32
N ASN A 7 17.11 60.80 22.41
CA ASN A 7 17.61 59.45 22.60
C ASN A 7 16.48 58.43 22.84
N ILE A 8 15.38 58.84 23.47
CA ILE A 8 14.20 57.99 23.69
C ILE A 8 13.46 57.75 22.37
N ASP A 9 13.28 58.80 21.55
CA ASP A 9 12.65 58.66 20.23
C ASP A 9 13.47 57.77 19.29
N PHE A 10 14.80 57.93 19.29
CA PHE A 10 15.71 57.08 18.52
C PHE A 10 15.63 55.61 18.96
N LEU A 11 15.67 55.33 20.26
CA LEU A 11 15.55 53.95 20.76
C LEU A 11 14.18 53.33 20.45
N SER A 12 13.10 54.10 20.52
CA SER A 12 11.76 53.61 20.20
C SER A 12 11.61 53.24 18.73
N SER A 13 12.13 54.06 17.81
CA SER A 13 12.12 53.79 16.37
C SER A 13 12.96 52.58 15.98
N VAL A 14 14.13 52.39 16.61
CA VAL A 14 14.95 51.19 16.42
C VAL A 14 14.21 49.94 16.91
N LEU A 15 13.57 50.02 18.08
CA LEU A 15 12.80 48.90 18.64
C LEU A 15 11.62 48.51 17.75
N VAL A 16 10.85 49.49 17.25
CA VAL A 16 9.74 49.27 16.31
C VAL A 16 10.24 48.65 15.00
N GLY A 17 11.40 49.09 14.50
CA GLY A 17 12.04 48.49 13.32
C GLY A 17 12.40 47.02 13.52
N ILE A 18 12.99 46.68 14.67
CA ILE A 18 13.35 45.30 15.03
C ILE A 18 12.09 44.42 15.17
N VAL A 19 11.08 44.90 15.90
CA VAL A 19 9.81 44.16 16.07
C VAL A 19 9.12 43.92 14.73
N SER A 20 9.08 44.94 13.86
CA SER A 20 8.50 44.82 12.52
C SER A 20 9.26 43.83 11.65
N ALA A 21 10.59 43.81 11.72
CA ALA A 21 11.43 42.84 11.00
C ALA A 21 11.19 41.40 11.49
N ILE A 22 11.11 41.18 12.81
CA ILE A 22 10.79 39.87 13.39
C ILE A 22 9.39 39.41 12.93
N PHE A 23 8.41 40.30 12.95
CA PHE A 23 7.05 39.99 12.53
C PHE A 23 6.97 39.66 11.03
N ALA A 24 7.68 40.41 10.18
CA ALA A 24 7.79 40.12 8.75
C ALA A 24 8.45 38.76 8.48
N ILE A 25 9.51 38.40 9.22
CA ILE A 25 10.17 37.09 9.13
C ILE A 25 9.21 35.96 9.57
N LEU A 26 8.45 36.16 10.64
CA LEU A 26 7.45 35.18 11.10
C LEU A 26 6.33 34.99 10.08
N ILE A 27 5.80 36.09 9.52
CA ILE A 27 4.79 36.01 8.45
C ILE A 27 5.37 35.33 7.22
N PHE A 28 6.57 35.71 6.79
CA PHE A 28 7.21 35.12 5.61
C PHE A 28 7.49 33.63 5.79
N THR A 29 7.95 33.20 6.97
CA THR A 29 8.18 31.78 7.27
C THR A 29 6.87 31.00 7.37
N MET A 30 5.82 31.56 7.97
CA MET A 30 4.48 30.97 7.96
C MET A 30 3.91 30.87 6.55
N PHE A 31 4.02 31.92 5.74
CA PHE A 31 3.50 31.97 4.38
C PHE A 31 4.26 31.03 3.46
N ARG A 32 5.60 30.99 3.55
CA ARG A 32 6.45 30.05 2.82
C ARG A 32 6.10 28.62 3.18
N ARG A 33 5.95 28.29 4.47
CA ARG A 33 5.57 26.94 4.91
C ARG A 33 4.17 26.58 4.41
N TRP A 34 3.21 27.49 4.52
CA TRP A 34 1.84 27.29 4.03
C TRP A 34 1.77 27.13 2.51
N PHE A 35 2.55 27.89 1.75
CA PHE A 35 2.58 27.84 0.29
C PHE A 35 3.32 26.58 -0.19
N LEU A 36 4.51 26.28 0.34
CA LEU A 36 5.29 25.10 -0.08
C LEU A 36 4.58 23.78 0.28
N ASP A 37 3.98 23.68 1.48
CA ASP A 37 3.24 22.48 1.92
C ASP A 37 1.97 22.24 1.08
N LYS A 38 1.45 23.27 0.41
CA LYS A 38 0.26 23.18 -0.45
C LYS A 38 0.58 22.97 -1.94
N VAL A 39 1.74 23.44 -2.40
CA VAL A 39 2.04 23.55 -3.84
C VAL A 39 2.81 22.34 -4.38
N LEU A 40 3.68 21.71 -3.58
CA LEU A 40 4.49 20.58 -4.06
C LEU A 40 3.98 19.24 -3.50
N PRO A 41 3.63 18.28 -4.38
CA PRO A 41 3.28 16.93 -3.93
C PRO A 41 4.44 16.26 -3.19
N ILE A 42 4.17 15.71 -2.02
CA ILE A 42 5.13 14.93 -1.23
C ILE A 42 5.29 13.57 -1.92
N ALA A 43 6.51 13.20 -2.32
CA ALA A 43 6.77 11.87 -2.88
C ALA A 43 6.48 10.79 -1.82
N HIS A 44 5.76 9.74 -2.21
CA HIS A 44 5.40 8.64 -1.31
C HIS A 44 5.42 7.32 -2.07
N ASN A 45 6.44 6.49 -1.83
CA ASN A 45 6.65 5.24 -2.54
C ASN A 45 6.05 4.07 -1.76
N ILE A 46 5.34 3.17 -2.43
CA ILE A 46 4.67 2.04 -1.81
C ILE A 46 5.12 0.75 -2.51
N ALA A 47 5.77 -0.12 -1.74
CA ALA A 47 6.18 -1.44 -2.21
C ALA A 47 5.08 -2.47 -1.99
N ILE A 48 4.63 -3.12 -3.07
CA ILE A 48 3.66 -4.22 -3.03
C ILE A 48 4.40 -5.54 -3.28
N ILE A 49 4.63 -6.28 -2.20
CA ILE A 49 5.49 -7.46 -2.16
C ILE A 49 4.62 -8.70 -1.99
N GLY A 50 4.80 -9.70 -2.85
CA GLY A 50 4.09 -10.96 -2.74
C GLY A 50 4.40 -11.89 -3.91
N PHE A 51 3.89 -13.12 -3.84
CA PHE A 51 4.13 -14.14 -4.85
C PHE A 51 3.49 -13.84 -6.21
N GLU A 52 3.91 -14.61 -7.21
CA GLU A 52 3.25 -14.65 -8.51
C GLU A 52 1.78 -15.09 -8.35
N LYS A 53 0.88 -14.49 -9.13
CA LYS A 53 -0.58 -14.76 -9.10
C LYS A 53 -1.31 -14.43 -7.79
N ALA A 54 -0.64 -13.79 -6.82
CA ALA A 54 -1.26 -13.32 -5.58
C ALA A 54 -2.29 -12.18 -5.75
N GLY A 55 -2.60 -11.77 -6.98
CA GLY A 55 -3.60 -10.73 -7.27
C GLY A 55 -3.09 -9.28 -7.15
N LYS A 56 -1.77 -9.04 -7.08
CA LYS A 56 -1.18 -7.70 -6.96
C LYS A 56 -1.62 -6.75 -8.08
N THR A 57 -1.44 -7.17 -9.33
CA THR A 57 -1.79 -6.37 -10.51
C THR A 57 -3.31 -6.11 -10.60
N THR A 58 -4.13 -7.12 -10.27
CA THR A 58 -5.59 -6.98 -10.20
C THR A 58 -6.00 -6.01 -9.10
N LEU A 59 -5.39 -6.09 -7.91
CA LEU A 59 -5.62 -5.16 -6.81
C LEU A 59 -5.29 -3.72 -7.23
N ILE A 60 -4.10 -3.47 -7.78
CA ILE A 60 -3.70 -2.14 -8.25
C ILE A 60 -4.70 -1.63 -9.29
N THR A 61 -5.01 -2.45 -10.29
CA THR A 61 -5.99 -2.09 -11.34
C THR A 61 -7.36 -1.74 -10.73
N THR A 62 -7.80 -2.50 -9.72
CA THR A 62 -9.06 -2.23 -9.00
C THR A 62 -8.99 -0.90 -8.25
N ILE A 63 -7.89 -0.61 -7.56
CA ILE A 63 -7.67 0.69 -6.89
C ILE A 63 -7.86 1.82 -7.89
N PHE A 64 -7.21 1.73 -9.06
CA PHE A 64 -7.33 2.77 -10.08
C PHE A 64 -8.74 2.86 -10.68
N LYS A 65 -9.41 1.73 -10.92
CA LYS A 65 -10.80 1.71 -11.39
C LYS A 65 -11.72 2.45 -10.42
N GLU A 66 -11.57 2.20 -9.12
CA GLU A 66 -12.37 2.87 -8.09
C GLU A 66 -11.99 4.36 -7.92
N ILE A 67 -10.72 4.73 -8.14
CA ILE A 67 -10.29 6.13 -8.24
C ILE A 67 -10.95 6.84 -9.43
N PHE A 68 -10.93 6.24 -10.62
CA PHE A 68 -11.53 6.83 -11.82
C PHE A 68 -13.04 7.02 -11.68
N ALA A 69 -13.70 6.13 -10.92
CA ALA A 69 -15.13 6.21 -10.63
C ALA A 69 -15.47 7.16 -9.46
N ASP A 70 -14.48 7.83 -8.86
CA ASP A 70 -14.62 8.69 -7.67
C ASP A 70 -15.32 7.99 -6.48
N LYS A 71 -15.04 6.70 -6.31
CA LYS A 71 -15.67 5.85 -5.27
C LYS A 71 -14.84 5.75 -3.99
N ILE A 72 -13.62 6.29 -3.97
CA ILE A 72 -12.76 6.26 -2.77
C ILE A 72 -13.07 7.45 -1.87
N LEU A 73 -13.82 7.20 -0.81
CA LEU A 73 -14.20 8.24 0.16
C LEU A 73 -12.99 8.82 0.89
N GLY A 74 -13.00 10.15 1.04
CA GLY A 74 -12.02 10.88 1.86
C GLY A 74 -10.67 11.18 1.20
N ILE A 75 -10.44 10.71 -0.03
CA ILE A 75 -9.19 10.94 -0.78
C ILE A 75 -9.52 11.34 -2.21
N LYS A 76 -9.08 12.55 -2.62
CA LYS A 76 -9.12 12.92 -4.04
C LYS A 76 -7.89 12.36 -4.72
N ALA A 77 -8.06 11.42 -5.64
CA ALA A 77 -6.97 10.76 -6.34
C ALA A 77 -7.02 11.05 -7.85
N ILE A 78 -5.88 11.42 -8.43
CA ILE A 78 -5.74 11.73 -9.86
C ILE A 78 -4.57 10.92 -10.42
N PRO A 79 -4.81 9.92 -11.27
CA PRO A 79 -3.77 9.17 -11.95
C PRO A 79 -2.83 10.08 -12.76
N LYS A 80 -1.55 9.73 -12.81
CA LYS A 80 -0.50 10.50 -13.50
C LYS A 80 0.44 9.58 -14.28
N GLY A 81 1.07 10.15 -15.31
CA GLY A 81 2.00 9.46 -16.19
C GLY A 81 1.27 8.75 -17.34
N GLN A 82 1.63 9.08 -18.58
CA GLN A 82 0.98 8.52 -19.77
C GLN A 82 1.10 6.99 -19.81
N ASN A 83 2.28 6.44 -19.47
CA ASN A 83 2.49 5.00 -19.44
C ASN A 83 1.61 4.30 -18.39
N SER A 84 1.58 4.81 -17.15
CA SER A 84 0.73 4.25 -16.09
C SER A 84 -0.75 4.28 -16.51
N ILE A 85 -1.23 5.41 -17.03
CA ILE A 85 -2.63 5.57 -17.47
C ILE A 85 -2.97 4.60 -18.60
N SER A 86 -2.10 4.46 -19.61
CA SER A 86 -2.29 3.55 -20.73
C SER A 86 -2.44 2.09 -20.27
N ILE A 87 -1.46 1.61 -19.49
CA ILE A 87 -1.44 0.23 -18.97
C ILE A 87 -2.66 -0.04 -18.09
N ILE A 88 -3.04 0.90 -17.23
CA ILE A 88 -4.19 0.73 -16.35
C ILE A 88 -5.48 0.65 -17.15
N ASN A 89 -5.67 1.51 -18.16
CA ASN A 89 -6.85 1.46 -19.00
C ASN A 89 -6.93 0.15 -19.79
N GLU A 90 -5.79 -0.36 -20.29
CA GLU A 90 -5.73 -1.68 -20.92
C GLU A 90 -6.11 -2.81 -19.96
N ASN A 91 -5.59 -2.75 -18.72
CA ASN A 91 -5.94 -3.73 -17.68
C ASN A 91 -7.42 -3.63 -17.30
N ILE A 92 -7.97 -2.43 -17.14
CA ILE A 92 -9.40 -2.21 -16.86
C ILE A 92 -10.24 -2.81 -17.98
N ALA A 93 -9.92 -2.50 -19.25
CA ALA A 93 -10.62 -3.06 -20.40
C ALA A 93 -10.54 -4.59 -20.46
N THR A 94 -9.40 -5.18 -20.06
CA THR A 94 -9.23 -6.63 -19.99
C THR A 94 -10.15 -7.25 -18.93
N LEU A 95 -10.20 -6.66 -17.73
CA LEU A 95 -11.10 -7.08 -16.66
C LEU A 95 -12.58 -6.92 -17.06
N GLU A 96 -12.94 -5.82 -17.72
CA GLU A 96 -14.32 -5.58 -18.16
C GLU A 96 -14.80 -6.55 -19.25
N ARG A 97 -13.88 -7.11 -20.04
CA ARG A 97 -14.16 -8.22 -20.96
C ARG A 97 -14.27 -9.58 -20.26
N GLY A 98 -14.20 -9.61 -18.93
CA GLY A 98 -14.29 -10.83 -18.14
C GLY A 98 -12.99 -11.65 -18.12
N ASN A 99 -11.86 -11.10 -18.54
CA ASN A 99 -10.58 -11.83 -18.61
C ASN A 99 -9.66 -11.47 -17.45
N SER A 100 -8.97 -12.47 -16.92
CA SER A 100 -7.96 -12.30 -15.88
C SER A 100 -6.72 -11.59 -16.42
N LEU A 101 -6.10 -10.75 -15.59
CA LEU A 101 -4.84 -10.10 -15.93
C LEU A 101 -3.70 -11.12 -15.92
N LYS A 102 -2.79 -10.99 -16.87
CA LYS A 102 -1.56 -11.80 -16.91
C LYS A 102 -0.66 -11.43 -15.72
N PRO A 103 0.07 -12.39 -15.14
CA PRO A 103 1.08 -12.09 -14.14
C PRO A 103 2.10 -11.09 -14.67
N THR A 104 2.60 -10.21 -13.81
CA THR A 104 3.75 -9.36 -14.13
C THR A 104 4.99 -10.24 -14.34
N THR A 105 5.31 -10.53 -15.60
CA THR A 105 6.43 -11.38 -16.02
C THR A 105 7.68 -10.58 -16.41
N ASP A 106 7.55 -9.27 -16.61
CA ASP A 106 8.64 -8.44 -17.08
C ASP A 106 9.78 -8.39 -16.07
N GLN A 107 11.00 -8.30 -16.58
CA GLN A 107 12.21 -8.22 -15.76
C GLN A 107 12.34 -6.88 -15.01
N ALA A 108 11.56 -5.86 -15.40
CA ALA A 108 11.57 -4.51 -14.83
C ALA A 108 10.41 -4.27 -13.86
N MET A 109 10.66 -3.39 -12.88
CA MET A 109 9.64 -2.87 -11.97
C MET A 109 8.54 -2.15 -12.74
N ARG A 110 7.27 -2.45 -12.46
CA ARG A 110 6.16 -1.67 -12.99
C ARG A 110 5.65 -0.73 -11.91
N SER A 111 5.82 0.58 -12.12
CA SER A 111 5.33 1.62 -11.21
C SER A 111 4.11 2.34 -11.77
N TYR A 112 3.16 2.63 -10.88
CA TYR A 112 1.92 3.31 -11.17
C TYR A 112 1.84 4.59 -10.33
N THR A 113 1.73 5.75 -10.99
CA THR A 113 1.75 7.04 -10.29
C THR A 113 0.35 7.63 -10.11
N ILE A 114 0.04 8.09 -8.90
CA ILE A 114 -1.21 8.77 -8.55
C ILE A 114 -0.89 9.98 -7.68
N ASN A 115 -1.52 11.12 -7.94
CA ASN A 115 -1.56 12.19 -6.96
C ASN A 115 -2.77 12.00 -6.04
N MET A 116 -2.54 11.75 -4.75
CA MET A 116 -3.57 11.58 -3.74
C MET A 116 -3.61 12.79 -2.80
N THR A 117 -4.77 13.41 -2.63
CA THR A 117 -4.97 14.54 -1.72
C THR A 117 -5.79 14.08 -0.52
N LYS A 118 -5.23 14.23 0.68
CA LYS A 118 -5.83 13.82 1.96
C LYS A 118 -5.87 15.02 2.92
N GLY A 119 -6.90 15.09 3.77
CA GLY A 119 -7.02 16.09 4.84
C GLY A 119 -8.23 17.04 4.72
N SER A 120 -8.48 17.80 5.77
CA SER A 120 -9.59 18.78 5.84
C SER A 120 -9.24 20.08 5.10
N LEU A 121 -10.24 20.94 4.86
CA LEU A 121 -10.16 22.16 4.04
C LEU A 121 -8.89 23.01 4.29
N LEU A 122 -8.44 23.10 5.54
CA LEU A 122 -7.30 23.93 5.97
C LEU A 122 -5.96 23.18 6.06
N ARG A 123 -5.95 21.84 6.03
CA ARG A 123 -4.75 21.00 6.17
C ARG A 123 -4.66 19.92 5.07
N LYS A 124 -5.10 20.24 3.85
CA LYS A 124 -4.97 19.36 2.69
C LYS A 124 -3.49 19.18 2.35
N LYS A 125 -3.07 17.93 2.19
CA LYS A 125 -1.75 17.56 1.68
C LYS A 125 -1.91 16.70 0.43
N THR A 126 -1.08 16.97 -0.56
CA THR A 126 -1.02 16.21 -1.81
C THR A 126 0.21 15.32 -1.77
N TYR A 127 0.03 14.04 -2.05
CA TYR A 127 1.08 13.03 -2.13
C TYR A 127 1.19 12.55 -3.57
N LYS A 128 2.41 12.54 -4.13
CA LYS A 128 2.71 11.83 -5.38
C LYS A 128 3.05 10.40 -5.01
N VAL A 129 2.02 9.56 -5.04
CA VAL A 129 2.09 8.15 -4.68
C VAL A 129 2.58 7.33 -5.87
N GLN A 130 3.60 6.51 -5.64
CA GLN A 130 4.04 5.50 -6.61
C GLN A 130 3.80 4.11 -6.03
N LEU A 131 2.90 3.36 -6.66
CA LEU A 131 2.67 1.95 -6.36
C LEU A 131 3.56 1.12 -7.28
N ALA A 132 4.50 0.34 -6.74
CA ALA A 132 5.25 -0.60 -7.57
C ALA A 132 4.77 -2.03 -7.38
N ASP A 133 4.50 -2.69 -8.51
CA ASP A 133 4.24 -4.13 -8.58
C ASP A 133 5.53 -4.88 -8.91
N PHE A 134 5.81 -5.93 -8.13
CA PHE A 134 6.99 -6.76 -8.32
C PHE A 134 6.68 -8.07 -9.07
N PRO A 135 7.48 -8.44 -10.09
CA PRO A 135 7.39 -9.75 -10.71
C PRO A 135 7.58 -10.88 -9.69
N GLY A 136 6.56 -11.75 -9.58
CA GLY A 136 6.52 -12.82 -8.59
C GLY A 136 7.64 -13.87 -8.74
N LYS A 137 8.22 -14.02 -9.94
CA LYS A 137 9.37 -14.90 -10.19
C LYS A 137 10.64 -14.46 -9.45
N LYS A 138 10.80 -13.15 -9.21
CA LYS A 138 11.91 -12.65 -8.40
C LYS A 138 11.59 -12.69 -6.90
N SER A 139 10.32 -12.70 -6.48
CA SER A 139 9.94 -12.89 -5.06
C SER A 139 10.43 -14.24 -4.53
N LYS A 140 10.30 -15.32 -5.32
CA LYS A 140 10.92 -16.61 -4.97
C LYS A 140 12.44 -16.50 -4.77
N LYS A 141 13.10 -15.67 -5.57
CA LYS A 141 14.53 -15.43 -5.43
C LYS A 141 14.89 -14.61 -4.18
N PHE A 142 13.95 -13.89 -3.54
CA PHE A 142 14.20 -13.27 -2.22
C PHE A 142 14.45 -14.33 -1.13
N ALA A 143 13.94 -15.55 -1.31
CA ALA A 143 14.03 -16.63 -0.34
C ALA A 143 15.12 -17.67 -0.65
N ASP A 144 15.67 -17.67 -1.87
CA ASP A 144 16.83 -18.49 -2.24
C ASP A 144 18.14 -17.81 -1.83
N GLU A 145 19.11 -18.60 -1.36
CA GLU A 145 20.40 -18.20 -0.75
C GLU A 145 21.34 -17.34 -1.63
N ASN A 146 20.92 -16.95 -2.84
CA ASN A 146 21.65 -16.01 -3.71
C ASN A 146 21.11 -14.57 -3.63
N ILE A 147 20.79 -14.13 -2.41
CA ILE A 147 20.33 -12.77 -2.04
C ILE A 147 21.28 -11.67 -2.59
N LYS A 148 22.58 -11.94 -2.72
CA LYS A 148 23.56 -11.02 -3.33
C LYS A 148 23.22 -10.61 -4.77
N SER A 149 22.52 -11.46 -5.53
CA SER A 149 22.14 -11.17 -6.92
C SER A 149 20.91 -10.23 -7.04
N ILE A 150 20.13 -10.06 -5.96
CA ILE A 150 18.91 -9.24 -5.95
C ILE A 150 19.11 -7.93 -5.23
N ILE A 151 19.94 -7.91 -4.17
CA ILE A 151 20.29 -6.69 -3.42
C ILE A 151 20.81 -5.59 -4.35
N ASN A 152 21.51 -5.96 -5.42
CA ASN A 152 22.06 -5.02 -6.40
C ASN A 152 21.10 -4.65 -7.53
N THR A 153 19.85 -5.11 -7.51
CA THR A 153 18.87 -4.71 -8.53
C THR A 153 18.30 -3.34 -8.20
N GLU A 154 18.12 -2.48 -9.22
CA GLU A 154 17.43 -1.19 -9.06
C GLU A 154 16.08 -1.33 -8.36
N PHE A 155 15.39 -2.46 -8.59
CA PHE A 155 14.14 -2.77 -7.91
C PHE A 155 14.30 -2.93 -6.40
N PHE A 156 15.25 -3.75 -5.94
CA PHE A 156 15.39 -4.01 -4.52
C PHE A 156 15.76 -2.74 -3.79
N ASN A 157 16.69 -1.95 -4.36
CA ASN A 157 17.04 -0.62 -3.87
C ASN A 157 15.84 0.34 -3.79
N TRP A 158 14.93 0.28 -4.76
CA TRP A 158 13.70 1.07 -4.72
C TRP A 158 12.73 0.57 -3.63
N ALA A 159 12.52 -0.75 -3.54
CA ALA A 159 11.54 -1.36 -2.64
C ALA A 159 11.93 -1.21 -1.17
N ILE A 160 13.20 -1.43 -0.82
CA ILE A 160 13.69 -1.22 0.55
C ILE A 160 13.66 0.24 0.96
N GLY A 161 13.72 1.18 0.00
CA GLY A 161 13.60 2.61 0.25
C GLY A 161 12.15 3.12 0.35
N ALA A 162 11.15 2.26 0.19
CA ALA A 162 9.74 2.66 0.15
C ALA A 162 9.26 3.31 1.46
N ASP A 163 8.24 4.16 1.37
CA ASP A 163 7.63 4.86 2.51
C ASP A 163 6.53 4.04 3.19
N ALA A 164 6.00 3.02 2.49
CA ALA A 164 5.06 2.04 3.02
C ALA A 164 5.27 0.67 2.36
N PHE A 165 4.96 -0.39 3.11
CA PHE A 165 5.13 -1.78 2.69
C PHE A 165 3.80 -2.54 2.75
N ILE A 166 3.49 -3.27 1.69
CA ILE A 166 2.32 -4.15 1.62
C ILE A 166 2.81 -5.57 1.31
N PHE A 167 2.67 -6.49 2.27
CA PHE A 167 2.88 -7.91 2.05
C PHE A 167 1.57 -8.59 1.66
N VAL A 168 1.52 -9.17 0.46
CA VAL A 168 0.31 -9.74 -0.13
C VAL A 168 0.27 -11.26 0.07
N ILE A 169 -0.80 -11.73 0.70
CA ILE A 169 -1.12 -13.13 0.96
C ILE A 169 -2.29 -13.55 0.07
N ASP A 170 -2.13 -14.63 -0.68
CA ASP A 170 -3.12 -15.12 -1.65
C ASP A 170 -4.09 -16.10 -1.00
N LEU A 171 -5.34 -15.68 -0.77
CA LEU A 171 -6.33 -16.57 -0.15
C LEU A 171 -6.72 -17.75 -1.04
N ALA A 172 -6.57 -17.67 -2.36
CA ALA A 172 -6.84 -18.82 -3.22
C ALA A 172 -5.82 -19.96 -2.99
N ARG A 173 -4.57 -19.62 -2.65
CA ARG A 173 -3.54 -20.61 -2.27
C ARG A 173 -3.74 -21.12 -0.85
N TYR A 174 -4.12 -20.22 0.06
CA TYR A 174 -4.41 -20.60 1.44
C TYR A 174 -5.64 -21.52 1.54
N LEU A 175 -6.70 -21.28 0.76
CA LEU A 175 -7.94 -22.07 0.80
C LEU A 175 -7.89 -23.35 -0.06
N ASP A 176 -6.73 -23.72 -0.60
CA ASP A 176 -6.57 -25.02 -1.28
C ASP A 176 -6.74 -26.19 -0.28
N ASP A 177 -6.32 -27.39 -0.64
CA ASP A 177 -6.35 -28.52 0.28
C ASP A 177 -5.50 -28.27 1.56
N PRO A 178 -5.81 -28.94 2.69
CA PRO A 178 -5.14 -28.69 3.98
C PRO A 178 -3.63 -28.96 3.99
N VAL A 179 -3.10 -29.81 3.10
CA VAL A 179 -1.66 -30.09 3.03
C VAL A 179 -0.98 -28.94 2.29
N SER A 180 -1.45 -28.62 1.08
CA SER A 180 -0.95 -27.50 0.27
C SER A 180 -1.05 -26.17 1.00
N SER A 181 -2.14 -25.95 1.76
CA SER A 181 -2.34 -24.74 2.56
C SER A 181 -1.28 -24.56 3.64
N ARG A 182 -0.99 -25.63 4.41
CA ARG A 182 0.03 -25.59 5.46
C ARG A 182 1.42 -25.32 4.90
N GLU A 183 1.76 -25.98 3.79
CA GLU A 183 3.02 -25.72 3.08
C GLU A 183 3.10 -24.27 2.59
N TYR A 184 2.01 -23.75 2.01
CA TYR A 184 1.94 -22.36 1.56
C TYR A 184 2.15 -21.37 2.72
N VAL A 185 1.47 -21.56 3.85
CA VAL A 185 1.61 -20.72 5.06
C VAL A 185 3.05 -20.71 5.55
N ALA A 186 3.68 -21.89 5.67
CA ALA A 186 5.04 -22.03 6.16
C ALA A 186 6.06 -21.36 5.21
N ASN A 187 5.98 -21.65 3.92
CA ASN A 187 6.87 -21.09 2.91
C ASN A 187 6.70 -19.57 2.82
N LEU A 188 5.48 -19.07 2.66
CA LEU A 188 5.21 -17.63 2.60
C LEU A 188 5.71 -16.89 3.85
N SER A 189 5.47 -17.47 5.03
CA SER A 189 5.92 -16.87 6.29
C SER A 189 7.44 -16.79 6.37
N LYS A 190 8.14 -17.84 5.93
CA LYS A 190 9.61 -17.81 5.82
C LYS A 190 10.07 -16.69 4.89
N GLU A 191 9.50 -16.59 3.69
CA GLU A 191 9.94 -15.58 2.71
C GLU A 191 9.67 -14.14 3.18
N ILE A 192 8.49 -13.88 3.74
CA ILE A 192 8.16 -12.55 4.26
C ILE A 192 9.08 -12.17 5.42
N ARG A 193 9.41 -13.11 6.33
CA ARG A 193 10.37 -12.85 7.41
C ARG A 193 11.74 -12.47 6.88
N ILE A 194 12.26 -13.21 5.88
CA ILE A 194 13.54 -12.90 5.24
C ILE A 194 13.49 -11.51 4.61
N ALA A 195 12.46 -11.22 3.80
CA ALA A 195 12.30 -9.92 3.15
C ALA A 195 12.22 -8.78 4.17
N TRP A 196 11.47 -8.96 5.26
CA TRP A 196 11.34 -7.97 6.31
C TRP A 196 12.66 -7.73 7.04
N GLN A 197 13.42 -8.78 7.38
CA GLN A 197 14.72 -8.64 8.02
C GLN A 197 15.69 -7.83 7.15
N HIS A 198 15.67 -8.02 5.84
CA HIS A 198 16.49 -7.21 4.94
C HIS A 198 16.09 -5.75 4.93
N ILE A 199 14.80 -5.45 4.95
CA ILE A 199 14.28 -4.09 5.03
C ILE A 199 14.71 -3.44 6.35
N LEU A 200 14.62 -4.17 7.48
CA LEU A 200 15.08 -3.70 8.78
C LEU A 200 16.57 -3.35 8.77
N ASN A 201 17.43 -4.29 8.33
CA ASN A 201 18.88 -4.10 8.28
C ASN A 201 19.25 -2.87 7.43
N TYR A 202 18.62 -2.72 6.25
CA TYR A 202 18.86 -1.57 5.37
C TYR A 202 18.58 -0.22 6.05
N HIS A 203 17.48 -0.13 6.80
CA HIS A 203 17.13 1.10 7.50
C HIS A 203 17.97 1.34 8.75
N GLU A 204 18.38 0.28 9.44
CA GLU A 204 19.33 0.35 10.55
C GLU A 204 20.68 0.91 10.09
N ASP A 205 21.24 0.37 9.00
CA ASP A 205 22.50 0.83 8.39
C ASP A 205 22.45 2.31 8.01
N LYS A 206 21.28 2.80 7.56
CA LYS A 206 21.05 4.19 7.19
C LYS A 206 20.61 5.11 8.34
N LYS A 207 20.44 4.58 9.55
CA LYS A 207 19.88 5.31 10.71
C LYS A 207 18.51 5.94 10.41
N GLU A 208 17.72 5.31 9.56
CA GLU A 208 16.37 5.76 9.19
C GLU A 208 15.30 5.14 10.09
N LYS A 209 14.24 5.89 10.40
CA LYS A 209 13.16 5.43 11.30
C LYS A 209 12.14 4.58 10.56
N ILE A 210 12.39 3.27 10.44
CA ILE A 210 11.42 2.32 9.87
C ILE A 210 10.14 2.16 10.70
N LEU A 211 10.21 2.34 12.03
CA LEU A 211 9.09 2.14 12.97
C LEU A 211 7.81 2.94 12.64
N HIS A 212 7.94 4.05 11.89
CA HIS A 212 6.83 4.94 11.55
C HIS A 212 6.30 4.74 10.12
N LYS A 213 6.96 3.91 9.32
CA LYS A 213 6.50 3.58 7.96
C LYS A 213 5.31 2.62 8.06
N PRO A 214 4.20 2.83 7.31
CA PRO A 214 3.08 1.90 7.34
C PRO A 214 3.47 0.51 6.84
N LEU A 215 3.08 -0.51 7.59
CA LEU A 215 3.19 -1.92 7.22
C LEU A 215 1.81 -2.57 7.13
N ILE A 216 1.46 -3.13 5.98
CA ILE A 216 0.18 -3.79 5.75
C ILE A 216 0.40 -5.24 5.38
N ILE A 217 -0.23 -6.14 6.13
CA ILE A 217 -0.37 -7.56 5.78
C ILE A 217 -1.74 -7.70 5.11
N LEU A 218 -1.72 -7.95 3.81
CA LEU A 218 -2.89 -7.85 2.95
C LEU A 218 -3.28 -9.21 2.38
N PHE A 219 -4.41 -9.74 2.81
CA PHE A 219 -5.02 -10.94 2.26
C PHE A 219 -5.88 -10.55 1.05
N THR A 220 -5.50 -10.98 -0.15
CA THR A 220 -6.26 -10.75 -1.39
C THR A 220 -7.20 -11.90 -1.69
N LYS A 221 -8.17 -11.66 -2.59
CA LYS A 221 -9.20 -12.64 -2.98
C LYS A 221 -10.09 -13.08 -1.82
N ALA A 222 -10.35 -12.17 -0.87
CA ALA A 222 -11.18 -12.44 0.29
C ALA A 222 -12.64 -12.72 -0.06
N ASP A 223 -13.05 -12.44 -1.29
CA ASP A 223 -14.31 -12.93 -1.83
C ASP A 223 -14.41 -14.45 -1.71
N LEU A 224 -13.35 -15.22 -1.96
CA LEU A 224 -13.35 -16.70 -1.94
C LEU A 224 -13.80 -17.33 -0.60
N PHE A 225 -13.83 -16.56 0.48
CA PHE A 225 -14.43 -17.00 1.75
C PHE A 225 -15.93 -17.31 1.66
N HIS A 226 -16.63 -16.86 0.61
CA HIS A 226 -18.00 -17.31 0.32
C HIS A 226 -18.10 -18.80 0.00
N LEU A 227 -17.02 -19.41 -0.50
CA LEU A 227 -16.96 -20.82 -0.85
C LEU A 227 -16.48 -21.67 0.33
N SER A 228 -15.42 -21.22 0.99
CA SER A 228 -14.88 -21.91 2.16
C SER A 228 -14.26 -20.95 3.17
N LYS A 229 -14.54 -21.20 4.45
CA LYS A 229 -13.99 -20.40 5.57
C LYS A 229 -12.62 -20.87 6.04
N LYS A 230 -12.16 -22.03 5.55
CA LYS A 230 -10.89 -22.69 5.91
C LYS A 230 -10.42 -23.60 4.76
N PRO A 231 -9.18 -24.10 4.78
CA PRO A 231 -8.77 -25.16 3.87
C PRO A 231 -9.74 -26.34 3.94
N THR A 232 -10.12 -26.89 2.80
CA THR A 232 -11.16 -27.93 2.70
C THR A 232 -10.66 -29.10 1.86
N GLU A 233 -11.15 -30.30 2.16
CA GLU A 233 -10.88 -31.51 1.38
C GLU A 233 -11.97 -31.74 0.30
N ASP A 234 -13.03 -30.93 0.28
CA ASP A 234 -14.07 -31.04 -0.74
C ASP A 234 -13.53 -30.62 -2.12
N HIS A 235 -13.30 -31.61 -2.97
CA HIS A 235 -12.78 -31.44 -4.33
C HIS A 235 -13.58 -30.42 -5.15
N LYS A 236 -14.91 -30.40 -5.05
CA LYS A 236 -15.73 -29.45 -5.83
C LYS A 236 -15.45 -28.01 -5.42
N THR A 237 -15.41 -27.76 -4.11
CA THR A 237 -15.05 -26.44 -3.57
C THR A 237 -13.63 -26.04 -3.95
N ILE A 238 -12.65 -26.96 -3.90
CA ILE A 238 -11.26 -26.70 -4.32
C ILE A 238 -11.18 -26.32 -5.80
N GLU A 239 -11.86 -27.06 -6.67
CA GLU A 239 -11.90 -26.76 -8.11
C GLU A 239 -12.51 -25.38 -8.38
N GLU A 240 -13.58 -25.04 -7.66
CA GLU A 240 -14.22 -23.73 -7.78
C GLU A 240 -13.30 -22.59 -7.30
N ILE A 241 -12.59 -22.79 -6.18
CA ILE A 241 -11.57 -21.87 -5.68
C ILE A 241 -10.46 -21.69 -6.72
N LYS A 242 -9.97 -22.77 -7.34
CA LYS A 242 -8.93 -22.71 -8.37
C LYS A 242 -9.42 -21.97 -9.61
N LYS A 243 -10.64 -22.26 -10.06
CA LYS A 243 -11.27 -21.61 -11.20
C LYS A 243 -11.42 -20.10 -10.97
N LYS A 244 -11.94 -19.68 -9.81
CA LYS A 244 -12.16 -18.26 -9.50
C LYS A 244 -10.89 -17.52 -9.10
N GLY A 245 -9.93 -18.21 -8.47
CA GLY A 245 -8.70 -17.63 -7.94
C GLY A 245 -7.52 -17.59 -8.91
N PHE A 246 -7.50 -18.48 -9.92
CA PHE A 246 -6.41 -18.63 -10.88
C PHE A 246 -6.86 -18.83 -12.34
N GLY A 247 -8.16 -18.88 -12.62
CA GLY A 247 -8.68 -19.08 -13.95
C GLY A 247 -8.42 -17.91 -14.90
N GLU A 248 -8.56 -18.17 -16.20
CA GLU A 248 -8.41 -17.16 -17.25
C GLU A 248 -9.57 -16.17 -17.31
N LYS A 249 -10.72 -16.55 -16.75
CA LYS A 249 -11.89 -15.70 -16.59
C LYS A 249 -11.97 -15.19 -15.15
N ILE A 250 -12.34 -13.92 -15.00
CA ILE A 250 -12.61 -13.37 -13.67
C ILE A 250 -13.93 -13.92 -13.14
N PRO A 251 -14.08 -14.04 -11.81
CA PRO A 251 -15.39 -14.32 -11.21
C PRO A 251 -16.34 -13.14 -11.39
N ASP A 252 -17.64 -13.44 -11.38
CA ASP A 252 -18.67 -12.40 -11.27
C ASP A 252 -18.53 -11.62 -9.97
N GLU A 253 -19.02 -10.39 -9.97
CA GLU A 253 -19.05 -9.60 -8.74
C GLU A 253 -20.05 -10.17 -7.75
N ILE A 254 -19.63 -10.34 -6.49
CA ILE A 254 -20.46 -10.98 -5.46
C ILE A 254 -20.69 -10.07 -4.25
N LYS A 255 -21.92 -10.08 -3.75
CA LYS A 255 -22.24 -9.46 -2.47
C LYS A 255 -21.75 -10.37 -1.35
N LEU A 256 -20.92 -9.83 -0.47
CA LEU A 256 -20.35 -10.56 0.66
C LEU A 256 -21.15 -10.30 1.94
N SER A 257 -21.19 -11.33 2.80
CA SER A 257 -21.67 -11.19 4.17
C SER A 257 -20.51 -10.80 5.07
N LYS A 258 -20.66 -9.72 5.84
CA LYS A 258 -19.64 -9.26 6.80
C LYS A 258 -19.30 -10.33 7.84
N THR A 259 -20.31 -11.04 8.36
CA THR A 259 -20.11 -12.10 9.35
C THR A 259 -19.28 -13.26 8.80
N THR A 260 -19.56 -13.69 7.57
CA THR A 260 -18.78 -14.75 6.88
C THR A 260 -17.32 -14.34 6.72
N ILE A 261 -17.07 -13.09 6.30
CA ILE A 261 -15.71 -12.56 6.13
C ILE A 261 -14.99 -12.48 7.48
N ASP A 262 -15.65 -11.98 8.53
CA ASP A 262 -15.03 -11.83 9.85
C ASP A 262 -14.65 -13.18 10.47
N GLU A 263 -15.51 -14.19 10.35
CA GLU A 263 -15.25 -15.57 10.80
C GLU A 263 -14.08 -16.21 10.04
N ALA A 264 -14.10 -16.15 8.72
CA ALA A 264 -13.04 -16.73 7.89
C ALA A 264 -11.69 -16.01 8.07
N ALA A 265 -11.73 -14.68 8.20
CA ALA A 265 -10.56 -13.86 8.49
C ALA A 265 -9.94 -14.22 9.85
N LYS A 266 -10.72 -14.62 10.85
CA LYS A 266 -10.20 -15.10 12.13
C LYS A 266 -9.36 -16.36 11.96
N ASN A 267 -9.82 -17.32 11.16
CA ASN A 267 -9.06 -18.55 10.89
C ASN A 267 -7.74 -18.25 10.19
N ALA A 268 -7.77 -17.48 9.10
CA ALA A 268 -6.56 -17.10 8.37
C ALA A 268 -5.58 -16.30 9.27
N LYS A 269 -6.08 -15.39 10.11
CA LYS A 269 -5.22 -14.67 11.07
C LYS A 269 -4.56 -15.60 12.09
N ASN A 270 -5.26 -16.63 12.55
CA ASN A 270 -4.70 -17.60 13.49
C ASN A 270 -3.58 -18.41 12.83
N ASP A 271 -3.80 -18.88 11.60
CA ASP A 271 -2.79 -19.67 10.88
C ASP A 271 -1.54 -18.84 10.53
N PHE A 272 -1.70 -17.54 10.30
CA PHE A 272 -0.60 -16.59 10.08
C PHE A 272 -0.17 -15.84 11.34
N SER A 273 -0.59 -16.27 12.53
CA SER A 273 -0.40 -15.50 13.77
C SER A 273 1.08 -15.24 14.08
N ASP A 274 1.94 -16.24 13.93
CA ASP A 274 3.38 -16.09 14.14
C ASP A 274 4.01 -15.05 13.22
N LEU A 275 3.63 -15.06 11.94
CA LEU A 275 4.11 -14.07 10.97
C LEU A 275 3.60 -12.67 11.32
N ILE A 276 2.30 -12.54 11.61
CA ILE A 276 1.67 -11.27 11.97
C ILE A 276 2.33 -10.69 13.23
N ASN A 277 2.52 -11.51 14.26
CA ASN A 277 3.15 -11.08 15.51
C ASN A 277 4.61 -10.67 15.30
N TYR A 278 5.37 -11.43 14.52
CA TYR A 278 6.74 -11.07 14.15
C TYR A 278 6.81 -9.70 13.48
N LEU A 279 6.00 -9.47 12.45
CA LEU A 279 5.98 -8.20 11.71
C LEU A 279 5.50 -7.01 12.56
N LYS A 280 4.57 -7.25 13.48
CA LYS A 280 4.03 -6.19 14.36
C LYS A 280 4.98 -5.78 15.47
N LYS A 281 5.87 -6.68 15.90
CA LYS A 281 6.81 -6.44 17.01
C LYS A 281 7.60 -5.15 16.81
N ASP A 282 8.04 -4.91 15.57
CA ASP A 282 8.97 -3.83 15.24
C ASP A 282 8.28 -2.66 14.51
N GLN A 283 6.94 -2.50 14.64
CA GLN A 283 6.17 -1.52 13.85
C GLN A 283 5.04 -0.84 14.64
N VAL A 284 5.05 0.50 14.64
CA VAL A 284 3.99 1.30 15.28
C VAL A 284 2.73 1.36 14.42
N LYS A 285 2.88 1.41 13.09
CA LYS A 285 1.77 1.53 12.14
C LYS A 285 1.63 0.24 11.34
N SER A 286 1.08 -0.79 11.97
CA SER A 286 0.83 -2.09 11.33
C SER A 286 -0.66 -2.41 11.19
N LYS A 287 -1.07 -2.98 10.06
CA LYS A 287 -2.47 -3.38 9.83
C LYS A 287 -2.58 -4.72 9.11
N VAL A 288 -3.62 -5.47 9.44
CA VAL A 288 -3.99 -6.70 8.74
C VAL A 288 -5.33 -6.48 8.06
N LEU A 289 -5.37 -6.59 6.74
CA LEU A 289 -6.55 -6.31 5.92
C LEU A 289 -6.89 -7.49 5.04
N PHE A 290 -8.19 -7.68 4.80
CA PHE A 290 -8.75 -8.66 3.88
C PHE A 290 -9.47 -7.89 2.79
N VAL A 291 -9.00 -8.00 1.55
CA VAL A 291 -9.51 -7.22 0.43
C VAL A 291 -9.99 -8.12 -0.71
N SER A 292 -10.95 -7.61 -1.46
CA SER A 292 -11.42 -8.25 -2.68
C SER A 292 -11.60 -7.25 -3.81
N SER A 293 -11.17 -7.67 -5.01
CA SER A 293 -11.43 -6.95 -6.26
C SER A 293 -12.82 -7.20 -6.82
N PHE A 294 -13.45 -8.32 -6.47
CA PHE A 294 -14.72 -8.78 -7.06
C PHE A 294 -15.85 -8.88 -6.02
N GLY A 295 -15.53 -8.93 -4.73
CA GLY A 295 -16.49 -8.93 -3.64
C GLY A 295 -16.77 -7.53 -3.11
N TYR A 296 -18.03 -7.27 -2.76
CA TYR A 296 -18.47 -5.99 -2.19
C TYR A 296 -19.33 -6.15 -0.94
N ILE A 297 -19.23 -5.18 -0.03
CA ILE A 297 -20.12 -5.00 1.13
C ILE A 297 -20.68 -3.57 1.02
N ASN A 298 -21.99 -3.41 1.14
CA ASN A 298 -22.66 -2.10 1.05
C ASN A 298 -22.32 -1.31 -0.22
N ARG A 299 -22.19 -1.98 -1.37
CA ARG A 299 -21.81 -1.41 -2.68
C ARG A 299 -20.36 -0.90 -2.77
N GLU A 300 -19.54 -1.11 -1.75
CA GLU A 300 -18.12 -0.81 -1.77
C GLU A 300 -17.30 -2.09 -1.90
N LYS A 301 -16.20 -2.03 -2.67
CA LYS A 301 -15.23 -3.14 -2.73
C LYS A 301 -14.65 -3.40 -1.34
N LEU A 302 -14.60 -4.67 -0.95
CA LEU A 302 -14.23 -5.08 0.40
C LEU A 302 -12.90 -4.44 0.84
N ASN A 303 -12.96 -3.57 1.85
CA ASN A 303 -11.85 -2.89 2.53
C ASN A 303 -10.86 -2.13 1.62
N LEU A 304 -11.25 -1.76 0.39
CA LEU A 304 -10.36 -1.05 -0.51
C LEU A 304 -10.08 0.40 -0.04
N SER A 305 -11.13 1.12 0.37
CA SER A 305 -11.01 2.46 0.95
C SER A 305 -10.16 2.45 2.23
N GLU A 306 -10.30 1.39 3.04
CA GLU A 306 -9.50 1.21 4.25
C GLU A 306 -8.02 0.98 3.92
N LEU A 307 -7.71 0.21 2.87
CA LEU A 307 -6.35 0.01 2.38
C LEU A 307 -5.70 1.33 1.97
N ILE A 308 -6.36 2.14 1.13
CA ILE A 308 -5.79 3.41 0.65
C ILE A 308 -5.60 4.41 1.81
N ASN A 309 -6.52 4.44 2.76
CA ASN A 309 -6.36 5.30 3.94
C ASN A 309 -5.20 4.87 4.86
N SER A 310 -4.86 3.58 4.86
CA SER A 310 -3.83 3.00 5.72
C SER A 310 -2.41 3.11 5.15
N ILE A 311 -2.26 3.24 3.83
CA ILE A 311 -0.95 3.39 3.16
C ILE A 311 -0.44 4.84 3.10
N LEU A 312 -1.33 5.82 3.30
CA LEU A 312 -0.96 7.23 3.36
C LEU A 312 -0.67 7.67 4.79
N PRO A 313 0.27 8.62 5.01
CA PRO A 313 0.67 9.08 6.34
C PRO A 313 -0.45 9.54 7.27
#